data_AF-A0A2C9T0T5-F1
#
_entry.id   AF-A0A2C9T0T5-F1
#
_cell.length_a   1.000
_cell.length_b   1.000
_cell.length_c   1.000
_cell.angle_alpha   90.00
_cell.angle_beta   90.00
_cell.angle_gamma   90.00
#
_symmetry.space_group_name_H-M   'P 1'
#
loop_
_entity.id
_entity.type
_entity.pdbx_description
1 polymer ?
#
loop_
_entity_poly.entity_id
_entity_poly.type
_entity_poly.pdbx_seq_one_letter_code
_entity_poly.pdbx_strand_id
1 'polypeptide(L)'
;MAISLYNLPITGKEEDAADQLAAYILLTPGDDGKADPESMAAVKNFARAFQASASARTELESEDMADVHSLDQQRVYNLQCWIYGSDPEANADIVTKDGLPEDRAEECPDEWKQLENAWSTLLDEHWK
;
A
#
# COMPACT_ATOMS: atom_id res chain seq x y z
N MET A 1 -3.11 -14.26 8.15
CA MET A 1 -2.34 -13.55 7.09
C MET A 1 -0.89 -14.03 7.14
N ALA A 2 -0.05 -13.74 6.15
CA ALA A 2 1.36 -14.17 6.13
C ALA A 2 2.13 -13.72 7.40
N ILE A 3 1.81 -12.54 7.92
CA ILE A 3 2.30 -12.02 9.21
C ILE A 3 2.08 -13.05 10.33
N SER A 4 0.85 -13.52 10.52
CA SER A 4 0.51 -14.50 11.55
C SER A 4 1.06 -15.90 11.26
N LEU A 5 1.18 -16.29 9.97
CA LEU A 5 1.70 -17.60 9.55
C LEU A 5 3.20 -17.76 9.86
N TYR A 6 3.98 -16.71 9.58
CA TYR A 6 5.43 -16.69 9.79
C TYR A 6 5.83 -16.05 11.12
N ASN A 7 4.86 -15.62 11.93
CA ASN A 7 5.09 -14.93 13.20
C ASN A 7 6.01 -13.70 13.04
N LEU A 8 5.76 -12.91 11.99
CA LEU A 8 6.56 -11.73 11.66
C LEU A 8 6.30 -10.62 12.69
N PRO A 9 7.36 -9.96 13.20
CA PRO A 9 7.19 -8.83 14.11
C PRO A 9 6.65 -7.61 13.36
N ILE A 10 5.64 -6.95 13.94
CA ILE A 10 5.11 -5.66 13.48
C ILE A 10 4.90 -4.73 14.68
N THR A 11 5.05 -3.42 14.46
CA THR A 11 4.83 -2.38 15.50
C THR A 11 3.64 -1.47 15.20
N GLY A 12 2.96 -1.68 14.07
CA GLY A 12 1.80 -0.92 13.62
C GLY A 12 0.51 -1.74 13.65
N LYS A 13 -0.54 -1.20 13.02
CA LYS A 13 -1.81 -1.91 12.82
C LYS A 13 -1.57 -3.12 11.91
N GLU A 14 -2.09 -4.28 12.30
CA GLU A 14 -1.86 -5.53 11.55
C GLU A 14 -2.40 -5.46 10.12
N GLU A 15 -3.52 -4.79 9.92
CA GLU A 15 -4.13 -4.63 8.60
C GLU A 15 -3.30 -3.72 7.68
N ASP A 16 -2.77 -2.61 8.19
CA ASP A 16 -1.89 -1.73 7.40
C ASP A 16 -0.61 -2.47 7.00
N ALA A 17 -0.04 -3.27 7.90
CA ALA A 17 1.10 -4.12 7.57
C ALA A 17 0.74 -5.19 6.53
N ALA A 18 -0.48 -5.75 6.58
CA ALA A 18 -0.93 -6.69 5.56
C ALA A 18 -1.08 -6.03 4.17
N ASP A 19 -1.60 -4.80 4.11
CA ASP A 19 -1.68 -4.03 2.87
C ASP A 19 -0.29 -3.70 2.31
N GLN A 20 0.65 -3.31 3.19
CA GLN A 20 2.05 -3.06 2.79
C GLN A 20 2.69 -4.30 2.21
N LEU A 21 2.52 -5.46 2.83
CA LEU A 21 3.05 -6.72 2.33
C LEU A 21 2.43 -7.08 0.97
N ALA A 22 1.11 -6.91 0.81
CA ALA A 22 0.44 -7.17 -0.45
C ALA A 22 0.98 -6.24 -1.56
N ALA A 23 1.12 -4.94 -1.28
CA ALA A 23 1.71 -3.99 -2.20
C ALA A 23 3.16 -4.34 -2.53
N TYR A 24 3.98 -4.69 -1.52
CA TYR A 24 5.35 -5.11 -1.72
C TYR A 24 5.45 -6.27 -2.71
N ILE A 25 4.73 -7.37 -2.45
CA ILE A 25 4.77 -8.57 -3.30
C ILE A 25 4.30 -8.26 -4.72
N LEU A 26 3.22 -7.49 -4.88
CA LEU A 26 2.60 -7.24 -6.18
C LEU A 26 3.33 -6.18 -7.03
N LEU A 27 4.05 -5.25 -6.39
CA LEU A 27 4.78 -4.18 -7.08
C LEU A 27 6.27 -4.48 -7.22
N THR A 28 6.81 -5.47 -6.49
CA THR A 28 8.21 -5.89 -6.65
C THR A 28 8.44 -6.38 -8.07
N PRO A 29 9.43 -5.81 -8.80
CA PRO A 29 9.73 -6.23 -10.16
C PRO A 29 10.19 -7.68 -10.26
N GLY A 30 9.83 -8.34 -11.37
CA GLY A 30 10.37 -9.64 -11.74
C GLY A 30 11.77 -9.54 -12.37
N ASP A 31 12.26 -10.65 -12.93
CA ASP A 31 13.59 -10.75 -13.55
C ASP A 31 13.83 -9.77 -14.71
N ASP A 32 12.75 -9.29 -15.35
CA ASP A 32 12.80 -8.30 -16.43
C ASP A 32 12.87 -6.85 -15.92
N GLY A 33 12.93 -6.66 -14.60
CA GLY A 33 13.00 -5.37 -13.94
C GLY A 33 11.68 -4.60 -13.96
N LYS A 34 10.56 -5.26 -14.26
CA LYS A 34 9.22 -4.62 -14.25
C LYS A 34 8.26 -5.34 -13.32
N ALA A 35 7.35 -4.57 -12.72
CA ALA A 35 6.20 -5.15 -12.05
C ALA A 35 5.31 -5.87 -13.07
N ASP A 36 4.77 -7.02 -12.68
CA ASP A 36 3.82 -7.75 -13.50
C ASP A 36 2.54 -6.90 -13.74
N PRO A 37 2.08 -6.72 -15.00
CA PRO A 37 0.94 -5.86 -15.29
C PRO A 37 -0.37 -6.28 -14.59
N GLU A 38 -0.60 -7.59 -14.40
CA GLU A 38 -1.79 -8.07 -13.68
C GLU A 38 -1.70 -7.74 -12.19
N SER A 39 -0.52 -7.88 -11.60
CA SER A 39 -0.23 -7.52 -10.21
C SER A 39 -0.39 -6.02 -9.97
N MET A 40 0.14 -5.18 -10.87
CA MET A 40 -0.10 -3.73 -10.86
C MET A 40 -1.60 -3.39 -10.96
N ALA A 41 -2.32 -4.06 -11.86
CA ALA A 41 -3.77 -3.87 -11.98
C ALA A 41 -4.51 -4.30 -10.71
N ALA A 42 -4.07 -5.36 -10.03
CA ALA A 42 -4.65 -5.83 -8.78
C ALA A 42 -4.50 -4.80 -7.65
N VAL A 43 -3.31 -4.23 -7.44
CA VAL A 43 -3.11 -3.19 -6.40
C VAL A 43 -3.93 -1.94 -6.72
N LYS A 44 -3.97 -1.51 -7.99
CA LYS A 44 -4.81 -0.38 -8.42
C LYS A 44 -6.30 -0.66 -8.22
N ASN A 45 -6.77 -1.90 -8.47
CA ASN A 45 -8.14 -2.31 -8.19
C ASN A 45 -8.46 -2.28 -6.69
N PHE A 46 -7.51 -2.71 -5.86
CA PHE A 46 -7.68 -2.70 -4.40
C PHE A 46 -7.81 -1.28 -3.85
N ALA A 47 -6.95 -0.35 -4.31
CA ALA A 47 -7.08 1.08 -3.99
C ALA A 47 -8.44 1.65 -4.44
N ARG A 48 -8.93 1.28 -5.64
CA ARG A 48 -10.28 1.69 -6.10
C ARG A 48 -11.41 1.14 -5.23
N ALA A 49 -11.27 -0.10 -4.73
CA ALA A 49 -12.27 -0.70 -3.85
C ALA A 49 -12.37 0.06 -2.52
N PHE A 50 -11.23 0.43 -1.91
CA PHE A 50 -11.24 1.29 -0.73
C PHE A 50 -11.76 2.68 -1.03
N GLN A 51 -11.43 3.26 -2.18
CA GLN A 51 -11.98 4.57 -2.55
C GLN A 51 -13.51 4.53 -2.64
N ALA A 52 -14.08 3.47 -3.21
CA ALA A 52 -15.52 3.27 -3.26
C ALA A 52 -16.13 3.13 -1.86
N SER A 53 -15.48 2.36 -0.96
CA SER A 53 -15.92 2.19 0.42
C SER A 53 -15.85 3.51 1.23
N ALA A 54 -14.72 4.22 1.13
CA ALA A 54 -14.51 5.51 1.75
C ALA A 54 -15.55 6.53 1.29
N SER A 55 -15.87 6.55 0.00
CA SER A 55 -16.85 7.49 -0.57
C SER A 55 -18.29 7.19 -0.15
N ALA A 56 -18.58 5.95 0.27
CA ALA A 56 -19.90 5.55 0.76
C ALA A 56 -20.16 6.04 2.21
N ARG A 57 -19.12 6.43 2.95
CA ARG A 57 -19.25 7.03 4.29
C ARG A 57 -19.11 8.55 4.20
N THR A 58 -20.19 9.27 4.51
CA THR A 58 -20.21 10.74 4.44
C THR A 58 -19.85 11.42 5.75
N GLU A 59 -19.91 10.70 6.87
CA GLU A 59 -19.60 11.20 8.21
C GLU A 59 -18.75 10.17 8.96
N LEU A 60 -17.86 10.66 9.83
CA LEU A 60 -17.01 9.84 10.68
C LEU A 60 -17.47 10.00 12.13
N GLU A 61 -17.64 8.89 12.83
CA GLU A 61 -18.05 8.85 14.23
C GLU A 61 -16.86 8.55 15.15
N SER A 62 -17.05 8.68 16.46
CA SER A 62 -16.02 8.32 17.44
C SER A 62 -15.63 6.85 17.37
N GLU A 63 -16.55 5.99 16.94
CA GLU A 63 -16.33 4.55 16.79
C GLU A 63 -15.35 4.27 15.63
N ASP A 64 -15.44 5.01 14.51
CA ASP A 64 -14.46 4.90 13.41
C ASP A 64 -13.05 5.30 13.85
N MET A 65 -12.95 6.31 14.73
CA MET A 65 -11.67 6.78 15.26
C MET A 65 -11.10 5.85 16.34
N ALA A 66 -11.96 5.06 17.00
CA ALA A 66 -11.58 4.06 17.99
C ALA A 66 -11.31 2.69 17.37
N ASP A 67 -11.65 2.49 16.09
CA ASP A 67 -11.38 1.27 15.35
C ASP A 67 -9.87 1.00 15.28
N VAL A 68 -9.52 -0.28 15.37
CA VAL A 68 -8.13 -0.74 15.27
C VAL A 68 -7.60 -0.64 13.84
N HIS A 69 -8.49 -0.63 12.85
CA HIS A 69 -8.17 -0.48 11.44
C HIS A 69 -7.95 1.00 11.09
N SER A 70 -7.21 1.26 10.02
CA SER A 70 -7.11 2.61 9.48
C SER A 70 -8.36 2.94 8.67
N LEU A 71 -8.71 4.22 8.58
CA LEU A 71 -9.84 4.65 7.77
C LEU A 71 -9.59 4.25 6.32
N ASP A 72 -10.62 3.82 5.60
CA ASP A 72 -10.47 3.40 4.19
C ASP A 72 -9.79 4.48 3.35
N GLN A 73 -10.10 5.76 3.56
CA GLN A 73 -9.44 6.86 2.85
C GLN A 73 -7.93 6.96 3.16
N GLN A 74 -7.51 6.67 4.39
CA GLN A 74 -6.08 6.60 4.74
C GLN A 74 -5.40 5.45 3.99
N ARG A 75 -6.07 4.29 3.91
CA ARG A 75 -5.57 3.12 3.18
C ARG A 75 -5.48 3.37 1.69
N VAL A 76 -6.42 4.12 1.09
CA VAL A 76 -6.31 4.56 -0.31
C VAL A 76 -5.04 5.37 -0.54
N TYR A 77 -4.80 6.40 0.28
CA TYR A 77 -3.61 7.25 0.11
C TYR A 77 -2.31 6.47 0.31
N ASN A 78 -2.28 5.54 1.25
CA ASN A 78 -1.13 4.66 1.47
C ASN A 78 -0.88 3.77 0.23
N LEU A 79 -1.90 3.09 -0.29
CA LEU A 79 -1.77 2.24 -1.48
C LEU A 79 -1.35 3.04 -2.72
N GLN A 80 -1.97 4.20 -2.96
CA GLN A 80 -1.57 5.09 -4.06
C GLN A 80 -0.12 5.55 -3.88
N CYS A 81 0.28 5.89 -2.66
CA CYS A 81 1.65 6.29 -2.37
C CYS A 81 2.65 5.17 -2.71
N TRP A 82 2.38 3.92 -2.33
CA TRP A 82 3.26 2.79 -2.68
C TRP A 82 3.25 2.47 -4.17
N ILE A 83 2.10 2.56 -4.86
CA ILE A 83 2.02 2.42 -6.32
C ILE A 83 2.87 3.49 -7.02
N TYR A 84 2.76 4.75 -6.62
CA TYR A 84 3.55 5.83 -7.19
C TYR A 84 5.03 5.68 -6.85
N GLY A 85 5.34 5.43 -5.58
CA GLY A 85 6.70 5.31 -5.08
C GLY A 85 7.49 4.15 -5.68
N SER A 86 6.82 3.05 -6.07
CA SER A 86 7.47 1.90 -6.71
C SER A 86 8.00 2.20 -8.10
N ASP A 87 7.29 3.05 -8.86
CA ASP A 87 7.73 3.53 -10.16
C ASP A 87 7.05 4.88 -10.48
N PRO A 88 7.68 6.00 -10.09
CA PRO A 88 7.11 7.34 -10.28
C PRO A 88 6.93 7.72 -11.76
N GLU A 89 7.75 7.18 -12.66
CA GLU A 89 7.66 7.46 -14.09
C GLU A 89 6.45 6.73 -14.70
N ALA A 90 6.28 5.44 -14.38
CA ALA A 90 5.17 4.65 -14.91
C ALA A 90 3.80 4.98 -14.30
N ASN A 91 3.78 5.59 -13.10
CA ASN A 91 2.54 5.86 -12.35
C ASN A 91 2.27 7.35 -12.11
N ALA A 92 2.91 8.24 -12.89
CA ALA A 92 2.70 9.69 -12.76
C ALA A 92 1.23 10.13 -12.94
N ASP A 93 0.41 9.31 -13.62
CA ASP A 93 -1.00 9.59 -13.88
C ASP A 93 -1.88 9.59 -12.61
N ILE A 94 -1.42 8.97 -11.53
CA ILE A 94 -2.22 8.88 -10.29
C ILE A 94 -2.09 10.14 -9.43
N VAL A 95 -1.06 10.96 -9.65
CA VAL A 95 -0.83 12.22 -8.93
C VAL A 95 -1.78 13.27 -9.48
N THR A 96 -2.89 13.44 -8.77
CA THR A 96 -3.98 14.35 -9.16
C THR A 96 -4.67 14.87 -7.91
N LYS A 97 -5.39 15.99 -8.03
CA LYS A 97 -6.12 16.59 -6.90
C LYS A 97 -7.13 15.63 -6.25
N ASP A 98 -7.76 14.77 -7.05
CA ASP A 98 -8.79 13.83 -6.60
C ASP A 98 -8.25 12.39 -6.41
N GLY A 99 -6.95 12.19 -6.67
CA GLY A 99 -6.22 10.93 -6.52
C GLY A 99 -5.17 11.07 -5.43
N LEU A 100 -3.89 10.89 -5.77
CA LEU A 100 -2.77 11.13 -4.86
C LEU A 100 -2.39 12.62 -4.89
N PRO A 101 -2.52 13.36 -3.77
CA PRO A 101 -2.10 14.76 -3.71
C PRO A 101 -0.59 14.91 -3.96
N GLU A 102 -0.19 16.01 -4.61
CA GLU A 102 1.20 16.28 -4.98
C GLU A 102 2.13 16.34 -3.76
N ASP A 103 1.69 16.98 -2.68
CA ASP A 103 2.42 17.06 -1.41
C ASP A 103 2.64 15.69 -0.78
N ARG A 104 1.66 14.78 -0.86
CA ARG A 104 1.84 13.40 -0.42
C ARG A 104 2.78 12.62 -1.33
N ALA A 105 2.70 12.83 -2.64
CA ALA A 105 3.50 12.13 -3.64
C ALA A 105 5.00 12.38 -3.49
N GLU A 106 5.41 13.56 -2.99
CA GLU A 106 6.82 13.92 -2.77
C GLU A 106 7.57 12.92 -1.88
N GLU A 107 6.92 12.37 -0.85
CA GLU A 107 7.54 11.45 0.12
C GLU A 107 7.45 9.98 -0.30
N CYS A 108 6.60 9.66 -1.27
CA CYS A 108 6.25 8.29 -1.63
C CYS A 108 7.40 7.42 -2.14
N PRO A 109 8.35 7.93 -2.95
CA PRO A 109 9.52 7.14 -3.35
C PRO A 109 10.38 6.69 -2.15
N ASP A 110 10.50 7.52 -1.11
CA ASP A 110 11.27 7.16 0.08
C ASP A 110 10.48 6.23 0.99
N GLU A 111 9.16 6.41 1.09
CA GLU A 111 8.28 5.47 1.78
C GLU A 111 8.30 4.07 1.12
N TRP A 112 8.31 4.01 -0.21
CA TRP A 112 8.46 2.74 -0.93
C TRP A 112 9.80 2.06 -0.63
N LYS A 113 10.93 2.80 -0.64
CA LYS A 113 12.24 2.23 -0.27
C LYS A 113 12.26 1.68 1.15
N GLN A 114 11.63 2.39 2.09
CA GLN A 114 11.52 1.94 3.47
C GLN A 114 10.69 0.65 3.57
N LEU A 115 9.57 0.60 2.86
CA LEU A 115 8.69 -0.56 2.78
C LEU A 115 9.39 -1.77 2.16
N GLU A 116 10.08 -1.58 1.02
CA GLU A 116 10.88 -2.61 0.35
C GLU A 116 11.98 -3.15 1.29
N ASN A 117 12.71 -2.27 1.95
CA ASN A 117 13.76 -2.68 2.90
C ASN A 117 13.19 -3.49 4.06
N ALA A 118 12.05 -3.07 4.62
CA ALA A 118 11.42 -3.76 5.73
C ALA A 118 10.93 -5.15 5.33
N TRP A 119 10.18 -5.26 4.24
CA TRP A 119 9.59 -6.55 3.84
C TRP A 119 10.61 -7.52 3.25
N SER A 120 11.60 -7.05 2.49
CA SER A 120 12.72 -7.91 2.06
C SER A 120 13.46 -8.49 3.26
N THR A 121 13.71 -7.68 4.30
CA THR A 121 14.37 -8.13 5.53
C THR A 121 13.52 -9.14 6.31
N LEU A 122 12.22 -8.88 6.46
CA LEU A 122 11.31 -9.76 7.19
C LEU A 122 11.09 -11.10 6.49
N LEU A 123 11.22 -11.16 5.17
CA LEU A 123 10.90 -12.35 4.37
C LEU A 123 12.13 -13.16 3.93
N ASP A 124 13.35 -12.64 4.13
CA ASP A 124 14.60 -13.29 3.69
C ASP A 124 14.75 -14.75 4.16
N GLU A 125 14.31 -15.06 5.38
CA GLU A 125 14.37 -16.43 5.93
C GLU A 125 13.21 -17.34 5.48
N HIS A 126 12.18 -16.79 4.84
CA HIS A 126 10.95 -17.49 4.48
C HIS A 126 10.80 -17.77 2.98
N TRP A 127 11.62 -17.14 2.14
CA TRP A 127 11.58 -17.27 0.67
C TRP A 127 12.64 -18.25 0.11
N LYS A 128 13.11 -19.19 0.93
CA LYS A 128 14.06 -20.25 0.54
C LYS A 128 13.38 -21.55 0.13
#